data_AF-A0AAV4L8D5-F1
#
_entry.id   AF-A0AAV4L8D5-F1
#
_cell.length_a   1.000
_cell.length_b   1.000
_cell.length_c   1.000
_cell.angle_alpha   90.00
_cell.angle_beta   90.00
_cell.angle_gamma   90.00
#
_symmetry.space_group_name_H-M   'P 1'
#
loop_
_entity.id
_entity.type
_entity.pdbx_description
1 polymer ?
#
loop_
_entity_poly.entity_id
_entity_poly.type
_entity_poly.pdbx_seq_one_letter_code
_entity_poly.pdbx_strand_id
1 'polypeptide(L)' 'MEYYDGETYTGHWKNDLRDGEGILKDKTGKVLYAGQWKNHWPMKNGEKDEEH' A
#
# COMPACT_ATOMS: atom_id res chain seq x y z
N MET A 1 -5.49 5.27 -18.90
CA MET A 1 -4.45 4.51 -18.18
C MET A 1 -3.80 5.48 -17.22
N GLU A 2 -4.42 5.69 -16.07
CA GLU A 2 -3.85 6.58 -15.05
C GLU A 2 -2.80 5.77 -14.29
N TYR A 3 -1.57 5.86 -14.77
CA TYR A 3 -0.41 5.50 -13.95
C TYR A 3 -0.37 6.53 -12.82
N TYR A 4 -0.76 6.10 -11.62
CA TYR A 4 -0.66 6.89 -10.39
C TYR A 4 0.83 7.04 -10.00
N ASP A 5 1.61 7.75 -10.82
CA ASP A 5 3.05 8.02 -10.66
C ASP A 5 3.35 9.00 -9.50
N GLY A 6 2.40 9.21 -8.60
CA GLY A 6 2.52 10.17 -7.50
C GLY A 6 2.21 9.59 -6.13
N GLU A 7 1.91 8.30 -6.03
CA GLU A 7 1.64 7.69 -4.73
C GLU A 7 2.94 7.44 -3.97
N THR A 8 3.00 7.92 -2.73
CA THR A 8 4.14 7.71 -1.83
C THR A 8 3.77 6.66 -0.80
N TYR A 9 4.48 5.53 -0.81
CA TYR A 9 4.38 4.54 0.25
C TYR A 9 5.45 4.80 1.32
N THR A 10 5.02 4.85 2.57
CA THR A 10 5.88 4.94 3.75
C THR A 10 5.61 3.73 4.64
N GLY A 11 6.55 2.80 4.71
CA GLY A 11 6.37 1.58 5.49
C GLY A 11 7.53 0.63 5.31
N HIS A 12 7.32 -0.60 5.75
CA HIS A 12 8.31 -1.65 5.63
C HIS A 12 8.36 -2.20 4.19
N TRP A 13 9.57 -2.51 3.75
CA TRP A 13 9.85 -3.10 2.45
C TRP A 13 10.57 -4.42 2.65
N LYS A 14 10.17 -5.43 1.90
CA LYS A 14 10.77 -6.76 1.91
C LYS A 14 10.85 -7.28 0.48
N ASN A 15 12.04 -7.67 0.04
CA ASN A 15 12.29 -8.14 -1.34
C ASN A 15 11.76 -7.15 -2.40
N ASP A 16 12.00 -5.85 -2.20
CA ASP A 16 11.52 -4.79 -3.11
C ASP A 16 9.99 -4.67 -3.22
N LEU A 17 9.25 -5.34 -2.32
CA LEU A 17 7.80 -5.28 -2.21
C LEU A 17 7.38 -4.64 -0.88
N ARG A 18 6.22 -3.97 -0.87
CA ARG A 18 5.61 -3.43 0.35
C ARG A 18 5.16 -4.58 1.25
N ASP A 19 5.62 -4.61 2.49
CA ASP A 19 5.37 -5.71 3.43
C ASP A 19 5.38 -5.20 4.86
N GLY A 20 4.50 -5.68 5.73
CA GLY A 20 4.35 -5.19 7.10
C GLY A 20 3.54 -3.90 7.20
N GLU A 21 3.69 -3.16 8.29
CA GLU A 21 2.91 -1.92 8.49
C GLU A 21 3.38 -0.81 7.54
N GLY A 22 2.42 -0.14 6.89
CA GLY A 22 2.72 0.99 6.03
C GLY A 22 1.52 1.82 5.64
N ILE A 23 1.83 3.03 5.16
CA ILE A 23 0.89 4.07 4.79
C ILE A 23 1.13 4.43 3.33
N LEU A 24 0.11 4.27 2.50
CA LEU A 24 0.07 4.78 1.14
C LEU A 24 -0.59 6.16 1.13
N LYS A 25 0.09 7.13 0.53
CA LYS A 25 -0.40 8.49 0.35
C LYS A 25 -0.50 8.82 -1.13
N ASP A 26 -1.52 9.57 -1.50
CA ASP A 26 -1.66 10.17 -2.83
C ASP A 26 -0.60 11.26 -3.05
N LYS A 27 -0.46 11.74 -4.30
CA LYS A 27 0.43 12.87 -4.68
C LYS A 27 0.19 14.15 -3.87
N THR A 28 -1.02 14.31 -3.35
CA THR A 28 -1.40 15.46 -2.50
C THR A 28 -0.99 15.28 -1.03
N GLY A 29 -0.44 14.12 -0.66
CA GLY A 29 -0.14 13.76 0.73
C GLY A 29 -1.34 13.18 1.49
N LYS A 30 -2.50 13.05 0.85
CA LYS A 30 -3.69 12.42 1.44
C LYS A 30 -3.43 10.94 1.67
N VAL A 31 -3.68 10.45 2.89
CA VAL A 31 -3.60 9.02 3.20
C VAL A 31 -4.70 8.27 2.44
N LEU A 32 -4.29 7.40 1.51
CA LEU A 32 -5.16 6.50 0.76
C LEU A 32 -5.42 5.22 1.55
N TYR A 33 -4.36 4.69 2.16
CA TYR A 33 -4.43 3.47 2.96
C TYR A 33 -3.40 3.52 4.10
N ALA A 34 -3.78 3.05 5.27
CA ALA A 34 -2.88 2.84 6.41
C ALA A 34 -3.22 1.50 7.04
N GLY A 35 -2.26 0.58 7.03
CA GLY A 35 -2.50 -0.78 7.51
C GLY A 35 -1.35 -1.72 7.23
N GLN A 36 -1.64 -3.02 7.30
CA GLN A 36 -0.67 -4.06 6.99
C GLN A 36 -0.58 -4.25 5.47
N TRP A 37 0.61 -4.56 4.99
CA TRP A 37 0.91 -4.85 3.59
C TRP A 37 1.57 -6.21 3.52
N LYS A 38 1.32 -6.92 2.42
CA LYS A 38 1.96 -8.22 2.19
C LYS A 38 2.15 -8.42 0.71
N ASN A 39 3.40 -8.57 0.29
CA ASN A 39 3.77 -8.76 -1.12
C ASN A 39 3.13 -7.69 -2.03
N HIS A 40 3.20 -6.40 -1.67
CA HIS A 40 2.62 -5.27 -2.40
C HIS A 40 1.11 -5.02 -2.19
N TRP A 41 0.38 -5.97 -1.60
CA TRP A 41 -1.06 -5.89 -1.40
C TRP A 41 -1.42 -5.37 0.00
N PRO A 42 -2.35 -4.40 0.12
CA PRO A 42 -2.89 -3.99 1.41
C PRO A 42 -3.70 -5.13 2.04
N MET A 43 -3.45 -5.43 3.32
CA MET A 43 -4.15 -6.45 4.10
C MET A 43 -5.18 -5.78 5.02
N LYS A 44 -6.46 -5.87 4.68
CA LYS A 44 -7.53 -5.37 5.53
C LYS A 44 -7.92 -6.48 6.51
N ASN A 45 -7.73 -6.26 7.82
CA ASN A 45 -8.14 -7.22 8.86
C ASN A 45 -7.52 -8.62 8.80
N GLY A 46 -6.36 -8.80 8.16
CA GLY A 46 -5.69 -10.11 8.03
C GLY A 46 -6.22 -10.99 6.90
N GLU A 47 -7.23 -10.53 6.16
CA GLU A 47 -7.73 -11.18 4.95
C GLU A 47 -7.18 -10.43 3.73
N LYS A 48 -6.80 -11.17 2.68
CA LYS A 48 -6.47 -10.56 1.39
C LYS A 48 -7.77 -9.99 0.83
N ASP A 49 -7.85 -8.68 0.69
CA ASP A 49 -8.91 -8.00 -0.05
C ASP A 49 -8.64 -8.31 -1.54
N GLU A 50 -9.09 -9.48 -1.99
CA GLU A 50 -9.03 -9.93 -3.39
C GLU A 50 -10.34 -9.50 -4.07
N GLU A 51 -10.55 -8.19 -4.20
CA GLU A 51 -11.59 -7.69 -5.10
C GLU A 51 -10.97 -7.60 -6.52
N HIS A 52 -11.42 -8.51 -7.38
CA HIS A 52 -11.02 -8.67 -8.79
C HIS A 52 -11.62 -7.59 -9.69
#